data_AF-A0A9E2K9H5-F1
#
_entry.id   AF-A0A9E2K9H5-F1
#
_cell.length_a   1.000
_cell.length_b   1.000
_cell.length_c   1.000
_cell.angle_alpha   90.00
_cell.angle_beta   90.00
_cell.angle_gamma   90.00
#
_symmetry.space_group_name_H-M   'P 1'
#
loop_
_entity.id
_entity.type
_entity.pdbx_description
1 polymer ?
#
loop_
_entity_poly.entity_id
_entity_poly.type
_entity_poly.pdbx_seq_one_letter_code
_entity_poly.pdbx_strand_id
1 'polypeptide(L)'
;LKVSYRKFDGKTIYVSPTGTAEAEGTKESPVDIYTATKYVSAGQTIELAGGTYEMTAPLKIERGINGTKNARITLKPAKKTRAILDFSKAKGGMQLWGNYWHVYGIDVCNTPGNIKGLQIAGSNNKIESVNTYKNGDTGLQISGTSAETIERWPSNNLILNCTSYDNCDPGMNNADGFAAKITCGEGNVFRGCMAYNNLDDGWDLFSKIESGPIGAVTIENCITFNNGTLTDGTGDGDGNGFKLGGDGIAVPHVLRNSISYNNNAAGITSNSDPAIILENNTSFGNKGQNITLYGKGSSELKFVAKNNISMNGGAADTYGDLASLKTNDNYFFNGTVSVNAAGQTLNADIFVSTDVTVMPVRENNGSINMHGLLELKNSSLKSGAILK
;
A
#
# COMPACT_ATOMS: atom_id res chain seq x y z
N LEU A 1 36.83 11.72 13.19
CA LEU A 1 35.70 10.77 13.10
C LEU A 1 36.11 9.47 13.74
N LYS A 2 35.51 9.08 14.88
CA LYS A 2 35.76 7.78 15.51
C LYS A 2 34.82 6.77 14.84
N VAL A 3 35.35 5.89 14.02
CA VAL A 3 34.57 4.79 13.42
C VAL A 3 34.42 3.71 14.50
N SER A 4 33.20 3.44 14.95
CA SER A 4 32.92 2.32 15.86
C SER A 4 32.61 1.07 15.04
N TYR A 5 33.48 0.07 15.13
CA TYR A 5 33.24 -1.25 14.56
C TYR A 5 32.60 -2.14 15.63
N ARG A 6 31.43 -2.69 15.31
CA ARG A 6 30.77 -3.73 16.09
C ARG A 6 30.24 -4.79 15.14
N LYS A 7 30.36 -6.05 15.54
CA LYS A 7 29.86 -7.20 14.81
C LYS A 7 29.12 -8.12 15.78
N PHE A 8 28.01 -8.69 15.32
CA PHE A 8 27.35 -9.80 15.98
C PHE A 8 27.77 -11.10 15.29
N ASP A 9 28.30 -12.07 16.03
CA ASP A 9 28.84 -13.30 15.44
C ASP A 9 27.78 -14.37 15.13
N GLY A 10 26.59 -14.26 15.72
CA GLY A 10 25.47 -15.18 15.51
C GLY A 10 24.68 -14.94 14.22
N LYS A 11 23.89 -15.92 13.77
CA LYS A 11 22.92 -15.73 12.66
C LYS A 11 21.71 -14.88 13.06
N THR A 12 21.41 -14.83 14.36
CA THR A 12 20.29 -14.08 14.93
C THR A 12 20.80 -13.06 15.93
N ILE A 13 20.30 -11.83 15.83
CA ILE A 13 20.48 -10.74 16.78
C ILE A 13 19.14 -10.59 17.51
N TYR A 14 19.13 -10.82 18.81
CA TYR A 14 17.92 -10.72 19.62
C TYR A 14 17.75 -9.30 20.13
N VAL A 15 16.53 -8.77 20.00
CA VAL A 15 16.19 -7.40 20.32
C VAL A 15 14.95 -7.37 21.19
N SER A 16 14.88 -6.48 22.19
CA SER A 16 13.73 -6.36 23.08
C SER A 16 13.37 -4.89 23.35
N PRO A 17 12.14 -4.58 23.80
CA PRO A 17 11.74 -3.21 24.16
C PRO A 17 12.65 -2.54 25.20
N THR A 18 13.25 -3.33 26.08
CA THR A 18 14.16 -2.85 27.15
C THR A 18 15.63 -3.17 26.85
N GLY A 19 15.96 -3.56 25.61
CA GLY A 19 17.34 -3.80 25.20
C GLY A 19 18.17 -2.52 25.26
N THR A 20 19.46 -2.65 25.51
CA THR A 20 20.40 -1.51 25.55
C THR A 20 21.42 -1.61 24.44
N ALA A 21 22.12 -0.50 24.17
CA ALA A 21 23.16 -0.45 23.15
C ALA A 21 24.38 -1.29 23.52
N GLU A 22 24.61 -1.58 24.79
CA GLU A 22 25.77 -2.33 25.26
C GLU A 22 25.52 -3.85 25.35
N ALA A 23 24.25 -4.28 25.33
CA ALA A 23 23.87 -5.68 25.46
C ALA A 23 24.35 -6.53 24.28
N GLU A 24 24.61 -7.82 24.49
CA GLU A 24 25.36 -8.67 23.55
C GLU A 24 24.61 -9.03 22.25
N GLY A 25 23.29 -8.83 22.21
CA GLY A 25 22.42 -9.27 21.11
C GLY A 25 22.07 -10.76 21.16
N THR A 26 22.23 -11.39 22.34
CA THR A 26 21.82 -12.76 22.64
C THR A 26 20.41 -12.78 23.23
N LYS A 27 19.80 -13.96 23.37
CA LYS A 27 18.44 -14.07 23.93
C LYS A 27 18.39 -13.63 25.40
N GLU A 28 19.47 -13.88 26.13
CA GLU A 28 19.65 -13.54 27.54
C GLU A 28 20.10 -12.08 27.74
N SER A 29 20.74 -11.48 26.72
CA SER A 29 21.18 -10.08 26.70
C SER A 29 20.77 -9.40 25.38
N PRO A 30 19.47 -9.14 25.18
CA PRO A 30 18.96 -8.58 23.94
C PRO A 30 19.39 -7.11 23.78
N VAL A 31 19.81 -6.75 22.57
CA VAL A 31 20.25 -5.39 22.24
C VAL A 31 19.06 -4.52 21.84
N ASP A 32 19.22 -3.19 21.83
CA ASP A 32 18.19 -2.30 21.29
C ASP A 32 18.10 -2.37 19.75
N ILE A 33 16.95 -1.95 19.20
CA ILE A 33 16.67 -2.01 17.75
C ILE A 33 17.57 -1.08 16.91
N TYR A 34 17.97 0.08 17.43
CA TYR A 34 18.82 1.03 16.71
C TYR A 34 20.22 0.45 16.53
N THR A 35 20.75 -0.20 17.58
CA THR A 35 22.04 -0.87 17.54
C THR A 35 22.01 -2.09 16.64
N ALA A 36 20.97 -2.93 16.73
CA ALA A 36 20.83 -4.09 15.86
C ALA A 36 20.77 -3.71 14.38
N THR A 37 19.93 -2.74 14.01
CA THR A 37 19.76 -2.30 12.62
C THR A 37 21.01 -1.60 12.06
N LYS A 38 21.83 -0.99 12.91
CA LYS A 38 23.10 -0.36 12.51
C LYS A 38 24.22 -1.35 12.20
N TYR A 39 24.27 -2.49 12.88
CA TYR A 39 25.41 -3.43 12.83
C TYR A 39 25.08 -4.81 12.25
N VAL A 40 23.82 -5.03 11.85
CA VAL A 40 23.42 -6.26 11.14
C VAL A 40 24.14 -6.40 9.81
N SER A 41 24.53 -7.63 9.48
CA SER A 41 25.21 -8.01 8.24
C SER A 41 24.29 -8.86 7.35
N ALA A 42 24.61 -8.92 6.06
CA ALA A 42 23.86 -9.72 5.08
C ALA A 42 23.65 -11.17 5.56
N GLY A 43 22.40 -11.65 5.44
CA GLY A 43 22.00 -13.00 5.87
C GLY A 43 21.66 -13.15 7.35
N GLN A 44 21.88 -12.13 8.18
CA GLN A 44 21.46 -12.17 9.59
C GLN A 44 19.97 -11.86 9.76
N THR A 45 19.42 -12.37 10.85
CA THR A 45 18.06 -12.09 11.32
C THR A 45 18.13 -11.21 12.57
N ILE A 46 17.38 -10.12 12.60
CA ILE A 46 17.02 -9.39 13.80
C ILE A 46 15.68 -9.97 14.26
N GLU A 47 15.68 -10.63 15.42
CA GLU A 47 14.48 -11.19 16.04
C GLU A 47 14.00 -10.29 17.19
N LEU A 48 12.85 -9.67 17.01
CA LEU A 48 12.22 -8.77 17.97
C LEU A 48 11.40 -9.59 18.98
N ALA A 49 11.62 -9.41 20.27
CA ALA A 49 10.69 -9.85 21.28
C ALA A 49 9.32 -9.17 21.06
N GLY A 50 8.23 -9.89 21.35
CA GLY A 50 6.89 -9.29 21.29
C GLY A 50 6.74 -8.15 22.29
N GLY A 51 5.97 -7.14 21.93
CA GLY A 51 5.70 -5.97 22.78
C GLY A 51 5.83 -4.64 22.04
N THR A 52 5.68 -3.56 22.80
CA THR A 52 5.77 -2.18 22.30
C THR A 52 7.16 -1.62 22.51
N TYR A 53 7.78 -1.19 21.42
CA TYR A 53 9.03 -0.46 21.39
C TYR A 53 8.69 1.03 21.34
N GLU A 54 8.88 1.73 22.45
CA GLU A 54 8.71 3.18 22.51
C GLU A 54 9.88 3.86 21.79
N MET A 55 9.67 4.26 20.54
CA MET A 55 10.70 4.86 19.72
C MET A 55 10.91 6.31 20.18
N THR A 56 12.16 6.67 20.47
CA THR A 56 12.54 8.03 20.91
C THR A 56 13.24 8.83 19.81
N ALA A 57 13.59 8.16 18.71
CA ALA A 57 14.22 8.73 17.52
C ALA A 57 13.72 8.00 16.25
N PRO A 58 13.87 8.60 15.06
CA PRO A 58 13.57 7.93 13.80
C PRO A 58 14.37 6.63 13.67
N LEU A 59 13.76 5.58 13.11
CA LEU A 59 14.48 4.33 12.79
C LEU A 59 14.89 4.36 11.33
N LYS A 60 16.11 4.83 11.06
CA LYS A 60 16.65 4.89 9.71
C LYS A 60 17.67 3.78 9.47
N ILE A 61 17.29 2.82 8.63
CA ILE A 61 18.18 1.81 8.09
C ILE A 61 18.88 2.44 6.88
N GLU A 62 20.13 2.83 7.05
CA GLU A 62 20.89 3.61 6.07
C GLU A 62 21.26 2.83 4.79
N ARG A 63 21.52 3.58 3.71
CA ARG A 63 22.10 3.00 2.49
C ARG A 63 23.41 2.27 2.83
N GLY A 64 23.61 1.09 2.25
CA GLY A 64 24.80 0.27 2.48
C GLY A 64 24.63 -0.79 3.56
N ILE A 65 23.62 -0.66 4.44
CA ILE A 65 23.19 -1.75 5.32
C ILE A 65 22.28 -2.67 4.52
N ASN A 66 22.90 -3.49 3.67
CA ASN A 66 22.20 -4.29 2.66
C ASN A 66 22.31 -5.78 2.96
N GLY A 67 21.24 -6.51 2.65
CA GLY A 67 21.37 -7.92 2.33
C GLY A 67 21.93 -8.11 0.92
N THR A 68 21.86 -9.35 0.45
CA THR A 68 22.05 -9.67 -0.97
C THR A 68 20.88 -10.53 -1.46
N LYS A 69 20.79 -10.76 -2.78
CA LYS A 69 19.79 -11.66 -3.39
C LYS A 69 19.73 -13.02 -2.70
N ASN A 70 20.89 -13.55 -2.29
CA ASN A 70 21.02 -14.88 -1.69
C ASN A 70 21.17 -14.84 -0.15
N ALA A 71 21.27 -13.66 0.44
CA ALA A 71 21.46 -13.46 1.89
C ALA A 71 20.75 -12.18 2.33
N ARG A 72 19.42 -12.19 2.31
CA ARG A 72 18.59 -11.07 2.79
C ARG A 72 18.82 -10.84 4.28
N ILE A 73 18.77 -9.59 4.70
CA ILE A 73 18.64 -9.26 6.13
C ILE A 73 17.16 -9.41 6.49
N THR A 74 16.85 -10.09 7.59
CA THR A 74 15.47 -10.28 8.05
C THR A 74 15.22 -9.53 9.35
N LEU A 75 14.18 -8.70 9.42
CA LEU A 75 13.66 -8.11 10.67
C LEU A 75 12.27 -8.72 10.91
N LYS A 76 12.12 -9.47 12.01
CA LYS A 76 10.87 -10.17 12.32
C LYS A 76 10.62 -10.26 13.82
N PRO A 77 9.36 -10.40 14.27
CA PRO A 77 9.08 -10.77 15.65
C PRO A 77 9.46 -12.24 15.93
N ALA A 78 9.60 -12.55 17.21
CA ALA A 78 9.57 -13.92 17.71
C ALA A 78 8.23 -14.58 17.33
N LYS A 79 8.25 -15.91 17.12
CA LYS A 79 7.09 -16.67 16.62
C LYS A 79 5.81 -16.36 17.42
N LYS A 80 4.69 -16.18 16.70
CA LYS A 80 3.33 -15.94 17.23
C LYS A 80 3.15 -14.62 17.99
N THR A 81 4.06 -13.65 17.83
CA THR A 81 3.91 -12.29 18.36
C THR A 81 3.98 -11.26 17.25
N ARG A 82 3.54 -10.03 17.54
CA ARG A 82 3.85 -8.83 16.76
C ARG A 82 4.75 -7.93 17.61
N ALA A 83 5.64 -7.19 16.95
CA ALA A 83 6.40 -6.11 17.58
C ALA A 83 5.82 -4.78 17.12
N ILE A 84 5.48 -3.90 18.07
CA ILE A 84 4.86 -2.60 17.79
C ILE A 84 5.94 -1.53 17.92
N LEU A 85 6.28 -0.87 16.82
CA LEU A 85 7.17 0.29 16.81
C LEU A 85 6.30 1.54 16.93
N ASP A 86 6.20 2.07 18.16
CA ASP A 86 5.38 3.23 18.49
C ASP A 86 6.25 4.50 18.45
N PHE A 87 5.97 5.38 17.49
CA PHE A 87 6.71 6.61 17.24
C PHE A 87 6.13 7.85 17.95
N SER A 88 5.19 7.68 18.88
CA SER A 88 4.55 8.79 19.61
C SER A 88 5.52 9.70 20.36
N LYS A 89 6.71 9.20 20.72
CA LYS A 89 7.78 9.96 21.38
C LYS A 89 8.95 10.33 20.45
N ALA A 90 8.91 9.92 19.20
CA ALA A 90 9.95 10.18 18.21
C ALA A 90 9.70 11.48 17.43
N LYS A 91 10.74 12.01 16.80
CA LYS A 91 10.66 13.16 15.88
C LYS A 91 10.69 12.76 14.40
N GLY A 92 10.43 11.49 14.09
CA GLY A 92 10.38 10.95 12.74
C GLY A 92 10.00 9.47 12.75
N GLY A 93 9.72 8.90 11.58
CA GLY A 93 9.21 7.53 11.43
C GLY A 93 10.29 6.51 11.10
N MET A 94 9.86 5.41 10.48
CA MET A 94 10.75 4.36 9.98
C MET A 94 11.16 4.62 8.53
N GLN A 95 12.44 4.44 8.22
CA GLN A 95 12.98 4.59 6.87
C GLN A 95 13.88 3.41 6.52
N LEU A 96 13.61 2.76 5.41
CA LEU A 96 14.39 1.65 4.86
C LEU A 96 15.10 2.10 3.58
N TRP A 97 16.35 2.56 3.71
CA TRP A 97 17.24 2.91 2.59
C TRP A 97 18.13 1.75 2.15
N GLY A 98 18.23 0.69 2.97
CA GLY A 98 18.93 -0.54 2.65
C GLY A 98 18.21 -1.39 1.59
N ASN A 99 18.97 -2.21 0.89
CA ASN A 99 18.49 -3.14 -0.14
C ASN A 99 18.44 -4.58 0.39
N TYR A 100 17.60 -5.42 -0.24
CA TYR A 100 17.49 -6.85 0.08
C TYR A 100 17.13 -7.14 1.55
N TRP A 101 16.26 -6.32 2.13
CA TRP A 101 15.63 -6.60 3.42
C TRP A 101 14.38 -7.45 3.27
N HIS A 102 14.07 -8.20 4.31
CA HIS A 102 12.76 -8.78 4.58
C HIS A 102 12.26 -8.26 5.92
N VAL A 103 11.30 -7.33 5.89
CA VAL A 103 10.64 -6.81 7.09
C VAL A 103 9.32 -7.55 7.23
N TYR A 104 9.12 -8.24 8.34
CA TYR A 104 7.99 -9.14 8.54
C TYR A 104 7.29 -8.92 9.87
N GLY A 105 5.96 -8.85 9.86
CA GLY A 105 5.14 -9.05 11.07
C GLY A 105 5.26 -7.96 12.15
N ILE A 106 5.55 -6.72 11.76
CA ILE A 106 5.66 -5.58 12.68
C ILE A 106 4.51 -4.58 12.50
N ASP A 107 4.25 -3.79 13.54
CA ASP A 107 3.40 -2.60 13.46
C ASP A 107 4.26 -1.34 13.49
N VAL A 108 3.88 -0.33 12.72
CA VAL A 108 4.47 1.01 12.73
C VAL A 108 3.34 2.03 12.91
N CYS A 109 3.38 2.77 14.02
CA CYS A 109 2.28 3.66 14.37
C CYS A 109 2.71 4.94 15.07
N ASN A 110 1.76 5.88 15.14
CA ASN A 110 1.85 7.12 15.92
C ASN A 110 3.03 8.03 15.53
N THR A 111 3.43 8.06 14.25
CA THR A 111 4.41 9.05 13.80
C THR A 111 3.88 10.48 13.93
N PRO A 112 4.74 11.48 14.15
CA PRO A 112 4.32 12.88 14.22
C PRO A 112 3.66 13.38 12.92
N GLY A 113 2.95 14.50 13.01
CA GLY A 113 2.37 15.16 11.84
C GLY A 113 3.41 15.44 10.73
N ASN A 114 2.99 15.21 9.48
CA ASN A 114 3.80 15.26 8.26
C ASN A 114 4.97 14.25 8.21
N ILE A 115 4.89 13.16 8.98
CA ILE A 115 5.89 12.08 8.99
C ILE A 115 5.23 10.77 8.61
N LYS A 116 5.72 10.17 7.52
CA LYS A 116 5.30 8.84 7.04
C LYS A 116 5.55 7.78 8.10
N GLY A 117 4.68 6.78 8.16
CA GLY A 117 4.90 5.60 9.01
C GLY A 117 6.18 4.88 8.61
N LEU A 118 6.16 4.28 7.41
CA LEU A 118 7.29 3.56 6.81
C LEU A 118 7.62 4.10 5.42
N GLN A 119 8.80 4.71 5.27
CA GLN A 119 9.36 5.04 3.95
C GLN A 119 10.29 3.92 3.45
N ILE A 120 10.06 3.44 2.23
CA ILE A 120 10.93 2.49 1.54
C ILE A 120 11.68 3.24 0.42
N ALA A 121 12.96 3.50 0.66
CA ALA A 121 13.85 4.21 -0.26
C ALA A 121 14.93 3.31 -0.87
N GLY A 122 15.05 2.06 -0.38
CA GLY A 122 15.87 1.01 -0.97
C GLY A 122 15.13 0.15 -2.00
N SER A 123 15.86 -0.79 -2.59
CA SER A 123 15.40 -1.65 -3.68
C SER A 123 15.51 -3.14 -3.32
N ASN A 124 14.72 -3.97 -4.02
CA ASN A 124 14.67 -5.41 -3.85
C ASN A 124 14.23 -5.86 -2.45
N ASN A 125 13.46 -5.06 -1.72
CA ASN A 125 12.98 -5.41 -0.38
C ASN A 125 11.68 -6.20 -0.43
N LYS A 126 11.43 -7.01 0.61
CA LYS A 126 10.14 -7.66 0.87
C LYS A 126 9.58 -7.12 2.18
N ILE A 127 8.41 -6.49 2.14
CA ILE A 127 7.70 -6.00 3.32
C ILE A 127 6.44 -6.85 3.44
N GLU A 128 6.31 -7.61 4.50
CA GLU A 128 5.30 -8.67 4.59
C GLU A 128 4.57 -8.64 5.94
N SER A 129 3.23 -8.68 5.91
CA SER A 129 2.41 -8.69 7.13
C SER A 129 2.72 -7.52 8.08
N VAL A 130 3.10 -6.37 7.51
CA VAL A 130 3.33 -5.12 8.24
C VAL A 130 2.03 -4.34 8.33
N ASN A 131 1.74 -3.79 9.51
CA ASN A 131 0.63 -2.87 9.69
C ASN A 131 1.16 -1.45 9.89
N THR A 132 0.54 -0.48 9.22
CA THR A 132 0.87 0.95 9.38
C THR A 132 -0.39 1.72 9.74
N TYR A 133 -0.45 2.30 10.94
CA TYR A 133 -1.67 2.99 11.37
C TYR A 133 -1.43 4.18 12.28
N LYS A 134 -2.38 5.13 12.29
CA LYS A 134 -2.32 6.34 13.14
C LYS A 134 -1.04 7.14 12.92
N ASN A 135 -0.48 7.10 11.72
CA ASN A 135 0.70 7.86 11.35
C ASN A 135 0.30 9.26 10.91
N GLY A 136 1.14 10.24 11.21
CA GLY A 136 0.90 11.66 10.89
C GLY A 136 1.06 12.04 9.42
N ASP A 137 1.15 11.08 8.51
CA ASP A 137 1.21 11.17 7.04
C ASP A 137 0.97 9.74 6.51
N THR A 138 1.17 9.51 5.21
CA THR A 138 1.02 8.21 4.55
C THR A 138 1.60 7.06 5.37
N GLY A 139 0.81 6.00 5.56
CA GLY A 139 1.19 4.84 6.38
C GLY A 139 2.46 4.14 5.86
N LEU A 140 2.48 3.76 4.58
CA LEU A 140 3.64 3.18 3.91
C LEU A 140 3.85 3.80 2.53
N GLN A 141 5.01 4.41 2.32
CA GLN A 141 5.35 5.04 1.04
C GLN A 141 6.66 4.49 0.45
N ILE A 142 6.61 4.10 -0.83
CA ILE A 142 7.80 3.85 -1.65
C ILE A 142 8.18 5.16 -2.34
N SER A 143 9.28 5.76 -1.91
CA SER A 143 9.83 6.97 -2.53
C SER A 143 11.29 7.20 -2.13
N GLY A 144 12.09 7.68 -3.07
CA GLY A 144 13.47 8.12 -2.86
C GLY A 144 13.57 9.61 -2.57
N THR A 145 14.46 10.29 -3.29
CA THR A 145 14.68 11.73 -3.22
C THR A 145 14.71 12.34 -4.62
N SER A 146 14.20 13.55 -4.76
CA SER A 146 14.20 14.30 -6.03
C SER A 146 15.59 14.78 -6.44
N ALA A 147 16.59 14.68 -5.55
CA ALA A 147 18.00 14.93 -5.89
C ALA A 147 18.64 13.78 -6.68
N GLU A 148 17.95 12.65 -6.84
CA GLU A 148 18.41 11.47 -7.56
C GLU A 148 17.53 11.21 -8.79
N THR A 149 18.09 10.52 -9.78
CA THR A 149 17.37 10.08 -10.99
C THR A 149 16.66 8.74 -10.78
N ILE A 150 15.76 8.38 -11.70
CA ILE A 150 14.93 7.17 -11.62
C ILE A 150 15.73 5.87 -11.42
N GLU A 151 16.97 5.78 -11.92
CA GLU A 151 17.83 4.61 -11.75
C GLU A 151 18.24 4.36 -10.29
N ARG A 152 18.15 5.40 -9.44
CA ARG A 152 18.47 5.34 -8.00
C ARG A 152 17.22 5.32 -7.12
N TRP A 153 16.04 5.51 -7.70
CA TRP A 153 14.79 5.43 -6.99
C TRP A 153 14.48 3.98 -6.56
N PRO A 154 13.77 3.79 -5.43
CA PRO A 154 13.41 2.48 -4.92
C PRO A 154 12.66 1.66 -5.96
N SER A 155 13.19 0.46 -6.25
CA SER A 155 12.72 -0.41 -7.32
C SER A 155 12.62 -1.86 -6.86
N ASN A 156 11.78 -2.66 -7.52
CA ASN A 156 11.64 -4.10 -7.29
C ASN A 156 11.29 -4.48 -5.84
N ASN A 157 10.54 -3.63 -5.12
CA ASN A 157 10.06 -3.95 -3.79
C ASN A 157 8.72 -4.70 -3.86
N LEU A 158 8.55 -5.70 -2.99
CA LEU A 158 7.30 -6.42 -2.81
C LEU A 158 6.69 -6.05 -1.46
N ILE A 159 5.51 -5.44 -1.51
CA ILE A 159 4.66 -5.18 -0.34
C ILE A 159 3.56 -6.25 -0.34
N LEU A 160 3.60 -7.15 0.65
CA LEU A 160 2.83 -8.39 0.65
C LEU A 160 1.98 -8.51 1.91
N ASN A 161 0.66 -8.62 1.75
CA ASN A 161 -0.27 -8.86 2.86
C ASN A 161 -0.16 -7.81 3.98
N CYS A 162 0.17 -6.56 3.61
CA CYS A 162 0.25 -5.44 4.55
C CYS A 162 -1.12 -4.79 4.73
N THR A 163 -1.31 -4.10 5.86
CA THR A 163 -2.56 -3.39 6.17
C THR A 163 -2.24 -1.95 6.59
N SER A 164 -2.95 -0.97 6.03
CA SER A 164 -2.73 0.44 6.36
C SER A 164 -4.04 1.18 6.64
N TYR A 165 -4.15 1.82 7.79
CA TYR A 165 -5.42 2.43 8.22
C TYR A 165 -5.26 3.56 9.22
N ASP A 166 -6.27 4.42 9.33
CA ASP A 166 -6.31 5.55 10.28
C ASP A 166 -5.09 6.50 10.19
N ASN A 167 -4.44 6.58 9.03
CA ASN A 167 -3.35 7.55 8.85
C ASN A 167 -3.94 8.93 8.55
N CYS A 168 -3.40 9.97 9.18
CA CYS A 168 -3.96 11.33 9.19
C CYS A 168 -2.84 12.36 9.32
N ASP A 169 -2.64 13.17 8.29
CA ASP A 169 -1.75 14.32 8.36
C ASP A 169 -2.48 15.56 8.89
N PRO A 170 -1.77 16.56 9.46
CA PRO A 170 -2.42 17.78 9.95
C PRO A 170 -3.19 18.56 8.88
N GLY A 171 -2.81 18.42 7.60
CA GLY A 171 -3.48 19.05 6.47
C GLY A 171 -4.74 18.32 6.00
N MET A 172 -4.95 17.09 6.47
CA MET A 172 -6.08 16.22 6.10
C MET A 172 -6.20 15.94 4.61
N ASN A 173 -5.08 15.88 3.90
CA ASN A 173 -5.07 15.80 2.44
C ASN A 173 -3.82 15.14 1.83
N ASN A 174 -3.04 14.40 2.63
CA ASN A 174 -1.85 13.69 2.14
C ASN A 174 -1.67 12.28 2.74
N ALA A 175 -2.38 11.97 3.83
CA ALA A 175 -2.20 10.71 4.53
C ALA A 175 -2.94 9.55 3.87
N ASP A 176 -2.25 8.94 2.90
CA ASP A 176 -2.71 7.71 2.26
C ASP A 176 -2.50 6.46 3.12
N GLY A 177 -3.19 5.38 2.76
CA GLY A 177 -2.85 4.05 3.23
C GLY A 177 -1.48 3.61 2.70
N PHE A 178 -1.38 3.50 1.39
CA PHE A 178 -0.16 3.15 0.67
C PHE A 178 0.16 4.17 -0.40
N ALA A 179 1.44 4.43 -0.63
CA ALA A 179 1.86 5.22 -1.77
C ALA A 179 3.10 4.65 -2.45
N ALA A 180 3.20 4.88 -3.75
CA ALA A 180 4.41 4.69 -4.54
C ALA A 180 4.47 5.84 -5.53
N LYS A 181 4.99 6.99 -5.08
CA LYS A 181 4.77 8.29 -5.72
C LYS A 181 6.02 9.16 -5.82
N ILE A 182 6.02 10.07 -6.78
CA ILE A 182 7.02 11.13 -7.08
C ILE A 182 8.41 10.60 -7.46
N THR A 183 9.08 9.87 -6.56
CA THR A 183 10.46 9.37 -6.75
C THR A 183 10.50 7.86 -6.57
N CYS A 184 9.66 7.16 -7.35
CA CYS A 184 9.48 5.71 -7.28
C CYS A 184 9.99 5.06 -8.58
N GLY A 185 10.88 4.07 -8.45
CA GLY A 185 11.41 3.35 -9.59
C GLY A 185 10.52 2.19 -10.04
N GLU A 186 11.05 1.36 -10.95
CA GLU A 186 10.29 0.30 -11.63
C GLU A 186 10.09 -0.96 -10.77
N GLY A 187 9.08 -1.75 -11.14
CA GLY A 187 8.91 -3.12 -10.66
C GLY A 187 8.42 -3.25 -9.21
N ASN A 188 7.89 -2.18 -8.62
CA ASN A 188 7.29 -2.22 -7.30
C ASN A 188 5.89 -2.86 -7.36
N VAL A 189 5.60 -3.74 -6.40
CA VAL A 189 4.35 -4.51 -6.37
C VAL A 189 3.71 -4.43 -4.99
N PHE A 190 2.42 -4.11 -4.95
CA PHE A 190 1.55 -4.32 -3.80
C PHE A 190 0.68 -5.55 -4.06
N ARG A 191 0.72 -6.53 -3.16
CA ARG A 191 -0.02 -7.78 -3.30
C ARG A 191 -0.75 -8.15 -2.02
N GLY A 192 -2.04 -8.44 -2.10
CA GLY A 192 -2.78 -8.95 -0.96
C GLY A 192 -3.04 -7.90 0.13
N CYS A 193 -2.84 -6.61 -0.16
CA CYS A 193 -2.86 -5.56 0.87
C CYS A 193 -4.28 -5.03 1.14
N MET A 194 -4.46 -4.43 2.32
CA MET A 194 -5.69 -3.78 2.77
C MET A 194 -5.41 -2.32 3.12
N ALA A 195 -6.12 -1.37 2.50
CA ALA A 195 -6.11 0.03 2.94
C ALA A 195 -7.52 0.47 3.31
N TYR A 196 -7.72 1.00 4.50
CA TYR A 196 -9.04 1.49 4.88
C TYR A 196 -8.99 2.63 5.86
N ASN A 197 -10.01 3.50 5.82
CA ASN A 197 -10.13 4.62 6.75
C ASN A 197 -8.85 5.47 6.84
N ASN A 198 -8.09 5.58 5.76
CA ASN A 198 -7.04 6.57 5.65
C ASN A 198 -7.67 7.90 5.27
N LEU A 199 -7.09 9.00 5.76
CA LEU A 199 -7.74 10.29 5.64
C LEU A 199 -7.78 10.78 4.20
N ASP A 200 -6.71 10.57 3.43
CA ASP A 200 -6.68 10.95 2.02
C ASP A 200 -7.11 9.76 1.13
N ASP A 201 -6.22 8.98 0.54
CA ASP A 201 -6.61 7.82 -0.28
C ASP A 201 -6.20 6.47 0.32
N GLY A 202 -6.79 5.39 -0.20
CA GLY A 202 -6.27 4.05 0.07
C GLY A 202 -4.91 3.82 -0.59
N TRP A 203 -4.78 4.23 -1.85
CA TRP A 203 -3.55 4.19 -2.64
C TRP A 203 -3.33 5.48 -3.40
N ASP A 204 -2.09 5.98 -3.40
CA ASP A 204 -1.66 7.09 -4.25
C ASP A 204 -0.36 6.77 -5.04
N LEU A 205 -0.49 6.79 -6.38
CA LEU A 205 0.61 6.61 -7.34
C LEU A 205 0.99 7.92 -8.05
N PHE A 206 0.77 9.07 -7.42
CA PHE A 206 0.98 10.38 -8.03
C PHE A 206 2.37 10.53 -8.70
N SER A 207 2.34 10.82 -9.99
CA SER A 207 3.47 11.39 -10.74
C SER A 207 3.37 12.91 -10.71
N LYS A 208 4.51 13.60 -10.73
CA LYS A 208 4.57 15.06 -10.70
C LYS A 208 5.39 15.58 -11.87
N ILE A 209 4.96 16.66 -12.52
CA ILE A 209 5.65 17.23 -13.69
C ILE A 209 7.14 17.48 -13.44
N GLU A 210 7.51 17.99 -12.26
CA GLU A 210 8.90 18.34 -11.95
C GLU A 210 9.82 17.12 -11.81
N SER A 211 9.30 15.95 -11.42
CA SER A 211 10.06 14.71 -11.34
C SER A 211 9.92 13.84 -12.59
N GLY A 212 8.89 14.08 -13.40
CA GLY A 212 8.57 13.25 -14.56
C GLY A 212 7.85 11.93 -14.18
N PRO A 213 7.77 10.97 -15.11
CA PRO A 213 7.12 9.68 -14.87
C PRO A 213 7.87 8.88 -13.79
N ILE A 214 7.10 8.26 -12.90
CA ILE A 214 7.61 7.20 -12.01
C ILE A 214 7.62 5.86 -12.74
N GLY A 215 8.27 4.86 -12.15
CA GLY A 215 8.19 3.50 -12.65
C GLY A 215 6.79 2.90 -12.50
N ALA A 216 6.43 2.01 -13.42
CA ALA A 216 5.14 1.35 -13.38
C ALA A 216 5.00 0.48 -12.13
N VAL A 217 3.83 0.56 -11.51
CA VAL A 217 3.47 -0.13 -10.26
C VAL A 217 2.36 -1.13 -10.55
N THR A 218 2.47 -2.32 -9.99
CA THR A 218 1.39 -3.32 -10.00
C THR A 218 0.74 -3.40 -8.62
N ILE A 219 -0.58 -3.27 -8.58
CA ILE A 219 -1.42 -3.50 -7.40
C ILE A 219 -2.29 -4.72 -7.72
N GLU A 220 -2.18 -5.80 -6.94
CA GLU A 220 -2.95 -7.01 -7.19
C GLU A 220 -3.48 -7.71 -5.94
N ASN A 221 -4.69 -8.27 -6.03
CA ASN A 221 -5.34 -8.94 -4.90
C ASN A 221 -5.52 -8.02 -3.68
N CYS A 222 -5.68 -6.72 -3.90
CA CYS A 222 -5.79 -5.73 -2.82
C CYS A 222 -7.23 -5.31 -2.61
N ILE A 223 -7.54 -4.81 -1.42
CA ILE A 223 -8.83 -4.15 -1.15
C ILE A 223 -8.64 -2.77 -0.54
N THR A 224 -9.57 -1.88 -0.87
CA THR A 224 -9.59 -0.50 -0.38
C THR A 224 -11.00 -0.05 -0.03
N PHE A 225 -11.21 0.51 1.16
CA PHE A 225 -12.56 0.93 1.56
C PHE A 225 -12.60 1.99 2.65
N ASN A 226 -13.70 2.74 2.73
CA ASN A 226 -13.94 3.77 3.76
C ASN A 226 -12.86 4.87 3.84
N ASN A 227 -12.00 5.05 2.83
CA ASN A 227 -11.01 6.14 2.85
C ASN A 227 -11.72 7.49 2.68
N GLY A 228 -11.10 8.54 3.22
CA GLY A 228 -11.68 9.88 3.38
C GLY A 228 -12.21 10.18 4.78
N THR A 229 -12.42 9.15 5.61
CA THR A 229 -12.88 9.29 7.00
C THR A 229 -12.19 8.24 7.87
N LEU A 230 -11.75 8.64 9.07
CA LEU A 230 -11.11 7.75 10.04
C LEU A 230 -12.13 6.78 10.66
N THR A 231 -11.65 5.72 11.30
CA THR A 231 -12.52 4.70 11.92
C THR A 231 -13.43 5.26 13.02
N ASP A 232 -13.05 6.37 13.65
CA ASP A 232 -13.86 7.07 14.66
C ASP A 232 -14.93 8.00 14.06
N GLY A 233 -15.03 8.06 12.73
CA GLY A 233 -15.99 8.90 12.00
C GLY A 233 -15.54 10.35 11.79
N THR A 234 -14.33 10.71 12.21
CA THR A 234 -13.77 12.05 11.99
C THR A 234 -12.97 12.14 10.68
N GLY A 235 -12.74 13.36 10.20
CA GLY A 235 -11.99 13.62 8.96
C GLY A 235 -12.86 13.66 7.70
N ASP A 236 -12.41 14.46 6.73
CA ASP A 236 -13.07 14.69 5.44
C ASP A 236 -12.01 14.97 4.36
N GLY A 237 -11.09 14.02 4.15
CA GLY A 237 -10.11 14.10 3.06
C GLY A 237 -10.67 13.58 1.74
N ASP A 238 -9.86 13.51 0.67
CA ASP A 238 -10.34 13.19 -0.69
C ASP A 238 -11.10 11.85 -0.71
N GLY A 239 -10.48 10.79 -0.19
CA GLY A 239 -11.11 9.48 -0.04
C GLY A 239 -11.25 8.71 -1.34
N ASN A 240 -10.24 8.68 -2.22
CA ASN A 240 -10.24 7.72 -3.32
C ASN A 240 -9.80 6.33 -2.82
N GLY A 241 -10.35 5.29 -3.43
CA GLY A 241 -9.90 3.92 -3.19
C GLY A 241 -8.51 3.67 -3.75
N PHE A 242 -8.39 3.80 -5.07
CA PHE A 242 -7.13 3.68 -5.81
C PHE A 242 -6.91 4.92 -6.70
N LYS A 243 -6.00 5.83 -6.29
CA LYS A 243 -5.52 6.97 -7.08
C LYS A 243 -4.28 6.53 -7.87
N LEU A 244 -4.46 6.25 -9.16
CA LEU A 244 -3.51 5.45 -9.95
C LEU A 244 -2.52 6.23 -10.81
N GLY A 245 -2.43 7.55 -10.68
CA GLY A 245 -1.44 8.35 -11.38
C GLY A 245 -1.78 9.84 -11.35
N GLY A 246 -0.90 10.72 -11.81
CA GLY A 246 -1.02 12.15 -11.55
C GLY A 246 -0.38 13.05 -12.60
N ASP A 247 -0.96 14.24 -12.80
CA ASP A 247 -0.42 15.33 -13.62
C ASP A 247 -0.42 15.16 -15.15
N GLY A 248 -1.25 14.27 -15.70
CA GLY A 248 -1.31 14.04 -17.15
C GLY A 248 -0.17 13.18 -17.69
N ILE A 249 0.66 12.62 -16.81
CA ILE A 249 1.85 11.85 -17.15
C ILE A 249 1.43 10.40 -17.38
N ALA A 250 1.77 9.86 -18.54
CA ALA A 250 1.43 8.49 -18.92
C ALA A 250 2.34 7.48 -18.23
N VAL A 251 1.81 6.73 -17.26
CA VAL A 251 2.47 5.57 -16.67
C VAL A 251 1.52 4.37 -16.70
N PRO A 252 1.91 3.23 -17.28
CA PRO A 252 1.01 2.08 -17.43
C PRO A 252 0.90 1.28 -16.12
N HIS A 253 0.42 1.91 -15.05
CA HIS A 253 0.12 1.25 -13.79
C HIS A 253 -0.95 0.17 -13.98
N VAL A 254 -0.79 -0.95 -13.27
CA VAL A 254 -1.69 -2.11 -13.36
C VAL A 254 -2.44 -2.28 -12.05
N LEU A 255 -3.77 -2.19 -12.09
CA LEU A 255 -4.64 -2.62 -11.02
C LEU A 255 -5.35 -3.90 -11.44
N ARG A 256 -5.08 -4.99 -10.70
CA ARG A 256 -5.60 -6.32 -11.04
C ARG A 256 -6.29 -6.97 -9.85
N ASN A 257 -7.39 -7.67 -10.12
CA ASN A 257 -8.02 -8.58 -9.15
C ASN A 257 -8.25 -7.93 -7.79
N SER A 258 -8.68 -6.67 -7.77
CA SER A 258 -8.77 -5.86 -6.56
C SER A 258 -10.18 -5.32 -6.36
N ILE A 259 -10.51 -5.01 -5.10
CA ILE A 259 -11.86 -4.57 -4.70
C ILE A 259 -11.79 -3.17 -4.11
N SER A 260 -12.67 -2.25 -4.54
CA SER A 260 -12.88 -0.96 -3.88
C SER A 260 -14.34 -0.75 -3.51
N TYR A 261 -14.61 -0.28 -2.30
CA TYR A 261 -15.98 0.04 -1.90
C TYR A 261 -16.09 1.11 -0.82
N ASN A 262 -17.22 1.83 -0.82
CA ASN A 262 -17.58 2.81 0.22
C ASN A 262 -16.50 3.87 0.52
N ASN A 263 -15.67 4.24 -0.46
CA ASN A 263 -14.72 5.34 -0.32
C ASN A 263 -15.43 6.69 -0.53
N ASN A 264 -14.93 7.78 0.08
CA ASN A 264 -15.60 9.09 0.05
C ASN A 264 -15.61 9.80 -1.32
N ALA A 265 -14.71 9.41 -2.22
CA ALA A 265 -14.69 9.87 -3.61
C ALA A 265 -14.76 8.67 -4.57
N ALA A 266 -13.80 8.54 -5.48
CA ALA A 266 -13.84 7.50 -6.49
C ALA A 266 -13.33 6.15 -5.96
N GLY A 267 -13.91 5.04 -6.42
CA GLY A 267 -13.35 3.72 -6.11
C GLY A 267 -11.99 3.49 -6.80
N ILE A 268 -11.92 3.82 -8.08
CA ILE A 268 -10.73 3.74 -8.93
C ILE A 268 -10.66 5.02 -9.74
N THR A 269 -9.57 5.77 -9.64
CA THR A 269 -9.33 6.98 -10.43
C THR A 269 -7.99 6.91 -11.14
N SER A 270 -7.95 7.26 -12.44
CA SER A 270 -6.69 7.47 -13.13
C SER A 270 -5.96 8.74 -12.69
N ASN A 271 -6.71 9.65 -12.04
CA ASN A 271 -6.24 10.94 -11.56
C ASN A 271 -5.36 11.67 -12.59
N SER A 272 -5.87 11.72 -13.82
CA SER A 272 -5.28 12.34 -15.01
C SER A 272 -4.14 11.58 -15.71
N ASP A 273 -3.63 10.48 -15.17
CA ASP A 273 -2.75 9.58 -15.94
C ASP A 273 -3.55 8.95 -17.09
N PRO A 274 -3.13 9.09 -18.36
CA PRO A 274 -3.87 8.56 -19.50
C PRO A 274 -3.64 7.07 -19.80
N ALA A 275 -2.81 6.33 -19.06
CA ALA A 275 -2.30 5.01 -19.49
C ALA A 275 -2.66 3.81 -18.58
N ILE A 276 -3.60 3.99 -17.64
CA ILE A 276 -3.96 2.98 -16.64
C ILE A 276 -4.51 1.68 -17.23
N ILE A 277 -4.10 0.56 -16.64
CA ILE A 277 -4.52 -0.80 -16.99
C ILE A 277 -5.35 -1.41 -15.84
N LEU A 278 -6.60 -1.76 -16.12
CA LEU A 278 -7.54 -2.36 -15.16
C LEU A 278 -7.93 -3.79 -15.58
N GLU A 279 -7.70 -4.77 -14.72
CA GLU A 279 -7.99 -6.18 -15.01
C GLU A 279 -8.71 -6.89 -13.86
N ASN A 280 -9.92 -7.42 -14.09
CA ASN A 280 -10.66 -8.23 -13.12
C ASN A 280 -10.93 -7.49 -11.79
N ASN A 281 -11.28 -6.21 -11.81
CA ASN A 281 -11.56 -5.46 -10.58
C ASN A 281 -13.06 -5.41 -10.27
N THR A 282 -13.41 -5.28 -8.99
CA THR A 282 -14.77 -4.99 -8.53
C THR A 282 -14.78 -3.66 -7.79
N SER A 283 -15.55 -2.68 -8.27
CA SER A 283 -15.74 -1.38 -7.60
C SER A 283 -17.23 -1.20 -7.27
N PHE A 284 -17.56 -0.99 -6.00
CA PHE A 284 -18.94 -1.04 -5.51
C PHE A 284 -19.26 0.06 -4.51
N GLY A 285 -20.35 0.82 -4.72
CA GLY A 285 -20.88 1.66 -3.64
C GLY A 285 -19.97 2.80 -3.18
N ASN A 286 -19.06 3.31 -4.01
CA ASN A 286 -18.25 4.48 -3.66
C ASN A 286 -19.12 5.75 -3.75
N LYS A 287 -18.87 6.77 -2.91
CA LYS A 287 -19.70 7.99 -2.86
C LYS A 287 -19.65 8.78 -4.17
N GLY A 288 -18.52 8.74 -4.88
CA GLY A 288 -18.37 9.29 -6.22
C GLY A 288 -18.58 8.23 -7.31
N GLN A 289 -17.83 8.34 -8.41
CA GLN A 289 -17.74 7.30 -9.42
C GLN A 289 -17.06 6.05 -8.87
N ASN A 290 -17.49 4.88 -9.29
CA ASN A 290 -16.74 3.66 -8.99
C ASN A 290 -15.46 3.59 -9.82
N ILE A 291 -15.52 3.97 -11.10
CA ILE A 291 -14.39 4.03 -12.02
C ILE A 291 -14.41 5.38 -12.74
N THR A 292 -13.33 6.15 -12.59
CA THR A 292 -13.10 7.40 -13.35
C THR A 292 -11.73 7.41 -14.02
N LEU A 293 -11.70 7.33 -15.34
CA LEU A 293 -10.51 7.36 -16.18
C LEU A 293 -10.56 8.59 -17.09
N TYR A 294 -9.63 9.51 -16.86
CA TYR A 294 -9.50 10.76 -17.62
C TYR A 294 -8.03 11.15 -17.74
N GLY A 295 -7.72 11.99 -18.74
CA GLY A 295 -6.41 12.58 -18.95
C GLY A 295 -6.38 14.06 -18.55
N LYS A 296 -5.22 14.71 -18.73
CA LYS A 296 -5.05 16.16 -18.62
C LYS A 296 -4.80 16.76 -20.01
N GLY A 297 -5.48 17.86 -20.35
CA GLY A 297 -5.30 18.55 -21.63
C GLY A 297 -5.65 17.68 -22.83
N SER A 298 -4.79 17.66 -23.85
CA SER A 298 -4.98 16.93 -25.10
C SER A 298 -4.22 15.59 -25.17
N SER A 299 -3.81 15.04 -24.03
CA SER A 299 -3.07 13.77 -24.00
C SER A 299 -3.89 12.64 -24.61
N GLU A 300 -3.25 11.81 -25.43
CA GLU A 300 -3.84 10.59 -25.97
C GLU A 300 -4.17 9.63 -24.83
N LEU A 301 -5.43 9.18 -24.76
CA LEU A 301 -5.87 8.21 -23.76
C LEU A 301 -5.52 6.78 -24.22
N LYS A 302 -4.79 6.06 -23.39
CA LYS A 302 -4.23 4.71 -23.63
C LYS A 302 -4.73 3.69 -22.61
N PHE A 303 -5.88 3.95 -21.99
CA PHE A 303 -6.47 3.06 -21.01
C PHE A 303 -6.69 1.65 -21.57
N VAL A 304 -6.51 0.65 -20.71
CA VAL A 304 -6.91 -0.73 -20.97
C VAL A 304 -7.82 -1.17 -19.84
N ALA A 305 -8.98 -1.71 -20.16
CA ALA A 305 -9.90 -2.28 -19.18
C ALA A 305 -10.35 -3.66 -19.66
N LYS A 306 -10.25 -4.65 -18.80
CA LYS A 306 -10.70 -6.01 -19.05
C LYS A 306 -11.37 -6.59 -17.81
N ASN A 307 -12.51 -7.25 -18.00
CA ASN A 307 -13.17 -8.05 -16.97
C ASN A 307 -13.57 -7.27 -15.71
N ASN A 308 -13.84 -5.97 -15.78
CA ASN A 308 -14.15 -5.17 -14.59
C ASN A 308 -15.66 -5.18 -14.28
N ILE A 309 -16.01 -5.10 -13.00
CA ILE A 309 -17.38 -4.85 -12.52
C ILE A 309 -17.39 -3.54 -11.75
N SER A 310 -18.29 -2.64 -12.14
CA SER A 310 -18.63 -1.43 -11.42
C SER A 310 -20.13 -1.39 -11.16
N MET A 311 -20.54 -1.15 -9.92
CA MET A 311 -21.95 -1.18 -9.55
C MET A 311 -22.30 -0.24 -8.39
N ASN A 312 -23.45 0.43 -8.46
CA ASN A 312 -23.99 1.27 -7.39
C ASN A 312 -23.08 2.42 -6.94
N GLY A 313 -22.29 3.02 -7.84
CA GLY A 313 -21.56 4.25 -7.51
C GLY A 313 -22.52 5.41 -7.26
N GLY A 314 -22.10 6.42 -6.49
CA GLY A 314 -22.87 7.66 -6.33
C GLY A 314 -22.98 8.48 -7.61
N ALA A 315 -22.11 8.23 -8.58
CA ALA A 315 -22.18 8.77 -9.94
C ALA A 315 -21.88 7.70 -11.00
N ALA A 316 -22.29 7.96 -12.24
CA ALA A 316 -21.95 7.12 -13.38
C ALA A 316 -20.43 7.10 -13.63
N ASP A 317 -19.90 5.95 -14.02
CA ASP A 317 -18.50 5.82 -14.40
C ASP A 317 -18.15 6.73 -15.58
N THR A 318 -16.91 7.23 -15.58
CA THR A 318 -16.38 8.08 -16.64
C THR A 318 -15.08 7.48 -17.15
N TYR A 319 -14.92 7.28 -18.46
CA TYR A 319 -13.71 6.66 -19.01
C TYR A 319 -13.35 7.16 -20.42
N GLY A 320 -13.79 8.39 -20.73
CA GLY A 320 -13.78 8.94 -22.09
C GLY A 320 -14.73 8.19 -23.03
N ASP A 321 -14.90 8.67 -24.26
CA ASP A 321 -15.64 7.93 -25.30
C ASP A 321 -14.73 6.90 -26.00
N LEU A 322 -14.00 6.11 -25.20
CA LEU A 322 -13.09 5.09 -25.70
C LEU A 322 -13.87 3.81 -25.99
N ALA A 323 -14.22 3.62 -27.27
CA ALA A 323 -14.90 2.40 -27.74
C ALA A 323 -14.13 1.10 -27.40
N SER A 324 -12.80 1.18 -27.27
CA SER A 324 -11.94 0.04 -26.90
C SER A 324 -12.22 -0.53 -25.50
N LEU A 325 -12.76 0.28 -24.58
CA LEU A 325 -13.09 -0.16 -23.22
C LEU A 325 -14.47 -0.82 -23.14
N LYS A 326 -15.36 -0.51 -24.08
CA LYS A 326 -16.73 -1.04 -24.19
C LYS A 326 -16.67 -2.46 -24.76
N THR A 327 -16.35 -3.43 -23.91
CA THR A 327 -16.32 -4.86 -24.25
C THR A 327 -17.44 -5.62 -23.53
N ASN A 328 -17.69 -6.88 -23.91
CA ASN A 328 -18.72 -7.71 -23.26
C ASN A 328 -18.30 -8.16 -21.85
N ASP A 329 -17.01 -8.10 -21.54
CA ASP A 329 -16.49 -8.56 -20.24
C ASP A 329 -16.33 -7.39 -19.25
N ASN A 330 -16.47 -6.13 -19.67
CA ASN A 330 -16.52 -4.98 -18.75
C ASN A 330 -17.96 -4.58 -18.50
N TYR A 331 -18.33 -4.50 -17.21
CA TYR A 331 -19.61 -3.97 -16.77
C TYR A 331 -19.38 -2.65 -16.06
N PHE A 332 -19.70 -1.54 -16.73
CA PHE A 332 -19.58 -0.19 -16.18
C PHE A 332 -20.92 0.30 -15.66
N PHE A 333 -20.88 1.07 -14.59
CA PHE A 333 -22.07 1.67 -13.99
C PHE A 333 -22.47 2.94 -14.74
N ASN A 334 -23.66 2.96 -15.32
CA ASN A 334 -24.14 4.10 -16.11
C ASN A 334 -24.91 5.16 -15.29
N GLY A 335 -24.90 5.06 -13.96
CA GLY A 335 -25.70 5.89 -13.06
C GLY A 335 -27.02 5.23 -12.61
N THR A 336 -27.38 4.09 -13.19
CA THR A 336 -28.58 3.33 -12.81
C THR A 336 -28.32 1.83 -12.70
N VAL A 337 -27.62 1.25 -13.68
CA VAL A 337 -27.30 -0.18 -13.72
C VAL A 337 -25.86 -0.40 -14.16
N SER A 338 -25.30 -1.56 -13.78
CA SER A 338 -24.03 -2.05 -14.31
C SER A 338 -24.30 -2.74 -15.65
N VAL A 339 -23.66 -2.29 -16.73
CA VAL A 339 -23.98 -2.72 -18.11
C VAL A 339 -22.72 -2.92 -18.96
N ASN A 340 -22.73 -3.92 -19.84
CA ASN A 340 -21.65 -4.18 -20.79
C ASN A 340 -21.99 -3.72 -22.23
N ALA A 341 -21.06 -3.90 -23.17
CA ALA A 341 -21.24 -3.50 -24.56
C ALA A 341 -22.38 -4.21 -25.31
N ALA A 342 -22.78 -5.41 -24.86
CA ALA A 342 -23.92 -6.15 -25.40
C ALA A 342 -25.27 -5.72 -24.80
N GLY A 343 -25.28 -4.74 -23.88
CA GLY A 343 -26.47 -4.32 -23.16
C GLY A 343 -26.91 -5.28 -22.05
N GLN A 344 -26.10 -6.28 -21.71
CA GLN A 344 -26.36 -7.16 -20.58
C GLN A 344 -26.13 -6.38 -19.29
N THR A 345 -27.08 -6.49 -18.37
CA THR A 345 -27.02 -5.82 -17.07
C THR A 345 -26.67 -6.80 -15.96
N LEU A 346 -25.92 -6.31 -14.97
CA LEU A 346 -25.71 -7.00 -13.70
C LEU A 346 -26.39 -6.22 -12.58
N ASN A 347 -26.86 -6.95 -11.58
CA ASN A 347 -27.39 -6.40 -10.35
C ASN A 347 -26.64 -7.03 -9.15
N ALA A 348 -26.89 -6.51 -7.94
CA ALA A 348 -26.16 -6.89 -6.74
C ALA A 348 -26.31 -8.38 -6.34
N ASP A 349 -27.30 -9.10 -6.87
CA ASP A 349 -27.55 -10.51 -6.61
C ASP A 349 -26.40 -11.45 -7.02
N ILE A 350 -25.47 -11.00 -7.87
CA ILE A 350 -24.29 -11.75 -8.25
C ILE A 350 -23.32 -11.98 -7.07
N PHE A 351 -23.41 -11.14 -6.04
CA PHE A 351 -22.57 -11.23 -4.85
C PHE A 351 -23.23 -12.06 -3.75
N VAL A 352 -22.42 -12.73 -2.95
CA VAL A 352 -22.86 -13.46 -1.74
C VAL A 352 -23.48 -12.47 -0.75
N SER A 353 -22.80 -11.34 -0.50
CA SER A 353 -23.29 -10.22 0.29
C SER A 353 -22.85 -8.88 -0.31
N THR A 354 -23.66 -7.83 -0.10
CA THR A 354 -23.31 -6.43 -0.37
C THR A 354 -23.41 -5.57 0.89
N ASP A 355 -23.43 -6.19 2.06
CA ASP A 355 -23.41 -5.48 3.34
C ASP A 355 -22.02 -4.92 3.63
N VAL A 356 -21.81 -3.67 3.23
CA VAL A 356 -20.53 -2.95 3.38
C VAL A 356 -20.17 -2.64 4.84
N THR A 357 -21.04 -2.97 5.81
CA THR A 357 -20.70 -2.88 7.25
C THR A 357 -19.87 -4.06 7.72
N VAL A 358 -19.80 -5.14 6.94
CA VAL A 358 -18.95 -6.30 7.21
C VAL A 358 -17.49 -5.93 6.97
N MET A 359 -16.69 -6.01 8.03
CA MET A 359 -15.27 -5.68 7.99
C MET A 359 -14.44 -6.88 7.51
N PRO A 360 -13.68 -6.78 6.41
CA PRO A 360 -12.75 -7.81 5.99
C PRO A 360 -11.63 -8.02 7.02
N VAL A 361 -11.17 -9.26 7.15
CA VAL A 361 -10.12 -9.62 8.10
C VAL A 361 -8.92 -10.27 7.41
N ARG A 362 -7.74 -10.01 7.98
CA ARG A 362 -6.49 -10.67 7.61
C ARG A 362 -6.42 -12.02 8.29
N GLU A 363 -6.37 -13.09 7.51
CA GLU A 363 -6.15 -14.44 8.03
C GLU A 363 -4.67 -14.69 8.37
N ASN A 364 -4.39 -15.69 9.20
CA ASN A 364 -3.02 -16.05 9.62
C ASN A 364 -2.09 -16.44 8.45
N ASN A 365 -2.65 -16.95 7.36
CA ASN A 365 -1.92 -17.28 6.13
C ASN A 365 -1.66 -16.03 5.25
N GLY A 366 -2.14 -14.86 5.67
CA GLY A 366 -2.02 -13.59 4.97
C GLY A 366 -3.15 -13.28 3.98
N SER A 367 -4.05 -14.23 3.69
CA SER A 367 -5.21 -13.99 2.82
C SER A 367 -6.22 -13.01 3.44
N ILE A 368 -7.08 -12.44 2.60
CA ILE A 368 -8.18 -11.57 3.00
C ILE A 368 -9.44 -12.41 3.03
N ASN A 369 -10.10 -12.46 4.17
CA ASN A 369 -11.43 -13.02 4.30
C ASN A 369 -12.44 -11.88 4.22
N MET A 370 -13.21 -11.85 3.13
CA MET A 370 -14.25 -10.84 2.90
C MET A 370 -15.56 -11.19 3.61
N HIS A 371 -15.66 -12.36 4.25
CA HIS A 371 -16.89 -12.85 4.86
C HIS A 371 -18.10 -12.85 3.89
N GLY A 372 -17.86 -13.16 2.61
CA GLY A 372 -18.88 -13.12 1.58
C GLY A 372 -19.16 -11.73 1.00
N LEU A 373 -18.61 -10.65 1.57
CA LEU A 373 -18.79 -9.30 1.02
C LEU A 373 -18.13 -9.20 -0.36
N LEU A 374 -18.95 -8.89 -1.38
CA LEU A 374 -18.53 -8.74 -2.78
C LEU A 374 -17.85 -9.99 -3.38
N GLU A 375 -17.99 -11.15 -2.73
CA GLU A 375 -17.60 -12.44 -3.30
C GLU A 375 -18.64 -12.88 -4.33
N LEU A 376 -18.21 -13.27 -5.53
CA LEU A 376 -19.11 -13.71 -6.60
C LEU A 376 -19.71 -15.08 -6.29
N LYS A 377 -21.04 -15.21 -6.38
CA LYS A 377 -21.75 -16.50 -6.26
C LYS A 377 -21.40 -17.46 -7.39
N ASN A 378 -21.21 -16.93 -8.60
CA ASN A 378 -20.93 -17.72 -9.80
C ASN A 378 -19.52 -17.45 -10.33
N SER A 379 -18.61 -18.40 -10.09
CA SER A 379 -17.23 -18.35 -10.58
C SER A 379 -17.10 -18.47 -12.11
N SER A 380 -18.20 -18.74 -12.84
CA SER A 380 -18.19 -18.74 -14.30
C SER A 380 -18.32 -17.34 -14.90
N LEU A 381 -18.68 -16.33 -14.11
CA LEU A 381 -18.62 -14.93 -14.55
C LEU A 381 -17.16 -14.58 -14.78
N LYS A 382 -16.84 -14.12 -16.00
CA LYS A 382 -15.46 -13.79 -16.40
C LYS A 382 -15.04 -12.38 -16.00
N SER A 383 -15.79 -11.74 -15.11
CA SER A 383 -15.64 -10.34 -14.72
C SER A 383 -15.66 -10.22 -13.20
N GLY A 384 -15.00 -9.20 -12.68
CA GLY A 384 -14.87 -8.92 -11.25
C GLY A 384 -13.65 -9.60 -10.62
N ALA A 385 -13.35 -9.17 -9.40
CA ALA A 385 -12.28 -9.71 -8.60
C ALA A 385 -12.65 -11.06 -7.96
N ILE A 386 -11.67 -11.95 -7.89
CA ILE A 386 -11.70 -13.21 -7.16
C ILE A 386 -10.42 -13.26 -6.32
N LEU A 387 -10.48 -12.72 -5.11
CA LEU A 387 -9.33 -12.71 -4.18
C LEU A 387 -8.87 -14.15 -3.89
N LYS A 388 -7.55 -14.33 -3.73
CA LYS A 388 -6.91 -15.63 -3.52
C LYS A 388 -6.07 -15.65 -2.25
#